data_AF-A0A1Y4LFV2-F1
#
_entry.id   AF-A0A1Y4LFV2-F1
#
_cell.length_a   1.000
_cell.length_b   1.000
_cell.length_c   1.000
_cell.angle_alpha   90.00
_cell.angle_beta   90.00
_cell.angle_gamma   90.00
#
_symmetry.space_group_name_H-M   'P 1'
#
loop_
_entity.id
_entity.type
_entity.pdbx_description
1 polymer ?
#
loop_
_entity_poly.entity_id
_entity_poly.type
_entity_poly.pdbx_seq_one_letter_code
_entity_poly.pdbx_strand_id
1 'polypeptide(L)'
;MTQGDFSIMIHNVSGSNFLAFGSFYDEPVSTDPFHLISRLQMVHTKSVDQLYSYPCEIHLELTQGIASLLVGSSPRLEELKTFPIHHYVKLKPNTYFNLIVHSEEIVCNLITPNVHPTAVKLAVPYLYQPFFSPFNVLEIFDSYVSQVTEFHFRSTVHDYYELFYVIDGSLTLNMAGDSRTIEENDLIICGPHQPYPRQISSDTFCNYLTVVFDMGNAERIHFLGQTFSCSESIRSALDKLIAQSLSHSYYTQTLMLCYLQEVITQLMQLTDTLLQPHSTPTSQQNFQNDLLQQILAYMNKKVAEPMTVEEICHKFFISRSSLQSLFKAHLHTSPKNYLINIKLQKSKELIQENRHTISEIAYLLGFSSIHYFSRLFKKYYNMSPSEYAKQVSEMNKSEALSPPQTECYNERSE
;
A
#
# COMPACT_ATOMS: atom_id res chain seq x y z
N MET A 1 9.41 15.81 -0.50
CA MET A 1 8.98 15.63 0.90
C MET A 1 9.18 14.16 1.21
N THR A 2 10.13 13.87 2.07
CA THR A 2 10.55 12.53 2.46
C THR A 2 9.39 11.76 3.08
N GLN A 3 9.20 10.51 2.64
CA GLN A 3 8.27 9.54 3.22
C GLN A 3 8.52 9.47 4.73
N GLY A 4 7.58 9.98 5.51
CA GLY A 4 7.51 9.67 6.92
C GLY A 4 7.11 8.20 7.03
N ASP A 5 7.93 7.41 7.72
CA ASP A 5 7.57 6.08 8.18
C ASP A 5 6.24 6.18 8.96
N PHE A 6 5.14 5.74 8.34
CA PHE A 6 3.85 5.53 9.00
C PHE A 6 3.90 4.23 9.82
N SER A 7 4.95 4.10 10.65
CA SER A 7 5.08 2.98 11.58
C SER A 7 4.09 3.20 12.72
N ILE A 8 3.01 2.43 12.66
CA ILE A 8 1.97 2.18 13.66
C ILE A 8 2.43 2.51 15.11
N MET A 9 1.79 3.51 15.75
CA MET A 9 1.84 3.74 17.21
C MET A 9 1.00 2.69 17.96
N ILE A 10 1.25 1.40 17.72
CA ILE A 10 1.31 0.48 18.86
C ILE A 10 2.76 0.56 19.28
N HIS A 11 3.16 1.72 19.83
CA HIS A 11 4.35 1.73 20.64
C HIS A 11 4.01 0.78 21.78
N ASN A 12 4.59 -0.41 21.69
CA ASN A 12 5.00 -1.12 22.88
C ASN A 12 5.66 -0.03 23.74
N VAL A 13 4.97 0.41 24.80
CA VAL A 13 5.49 1.34 25.82
C VAL A 13 6.56 0.57 26.63
N SER A 14 7.35 -0.24 25.95
CA SER A 14 8.53 -0.91 26.45
C SER A 14 9.60 0.15 26.36
N GLY A 15 10.02 0.67 27.52
CA GLY A 15 11.00 1.73 27.66
C GLY A 15 12.34 1.53 26.92
N SER A 16 12.60 0.42 26.22
CA SER A 16 13.88 0.13 25.55
C SER A 16 14.35 1.23 24.59
N ASN A 17 13.46 1.83 23.80
CA ASN A 17 13.83 2.91 22.88
C ASN A 17 13.96 4.28 23.56
N PHE A 18 13.31 4.49 24.72
CA PHE A 18 13.41 5.72 25.49
C PHE A 18 14.60 5.73 26.47
N LEU A 19 15.07 4.55 26.90
CA LEU A 19 16.22 4.37 27.81
C LEU A 19 17.50 5.07 27.33
N ALA A 20 17.63 5.35 26.03
CA ALA A 20 18.71 6.17 25.49
C ALA A 20 18.69 7.59 26.08
N PHE A 21 17.52 8.19 26.22
CA PHE A 21 17.30 9.59 26.63
C PHE A 21 16.94 9.74 28.11
N GLY A 22 16.33 8.73 28.72
CA GLY A 22 15.75 8.88 30.05
C GLY A 22 15.09 7.62 30.59
N SER A 23 14.32 7.79 31.67
CA SER A 23 13.50 6.73 32.27
C SER A 23 12.18 7.30 32.77
N PHE A 24 11.21 6.41 33.01
CA PHE A 24 9.95 6.76 33.67
C PHE A 24 10.02 6.39 35.15
N TYR A 25 9.23 7.09 35.98
CA TYR A 25 9.09 6.80 37.41
C TYR A 25 7.67 7.13 37.90
N ASP A 26 7.30 6.58 39.05
CA ASP A 26 5.89 6.52 39.50
C ASP A 26 5.55 7.49 40.63
N GLU A 27 6.53 7.92 41.43
CA GLU A 27 6.30 8.81 42.58
C GLU A 27 6.97 10.18 42.38
N PRO A 28 6.32 11.31 42.77
CA PRO A 28 6.88 12.65 42.58
C PRO A 28 8.22 12.82 43.31
N VAL A 29 9.13 13.60 42.72
CA VAL A 29 10.44 13.85 43.33
C VAL A 29 10.33 14.89 44.45
N SER A 30 10.83 14.55 45.64
CA SER A 30 10.97 15.51 46.74
C SER A 30 12.04 16.56 46.41
N THR A 31 11.68 17.84 46.48
CA THR A 31 12.57 18.97 46.16
C THR A 31 13.51 19.38 47.30
N ASP A 32 13.17 19.02 48.54
CA ASP A 32 13.84 19.53 49.76
C ASP A 32 15.24 18.94 50.06
N PRO A 33 15.51 17.63 49.87
CA PRO A 33 16.83 17.08 50.19
C PRO A 33 17.91 17.35 49.11
N PHE A 34 17.53 17.88 47.93
CA PHE A 34 18.41 17.94 46.75
C PHE A 34 18.59 19.35 46.16
N HIS A 35 18.13 20.41 46.83
CA HIS A 35 18.14 21.80 46.31
C HIS A 35 17.57 21.93 44.88
N LEU A 36 16.53 21.15 44.58
CA LEU A 36 15.88 21.16 43.27
C LEU A 36 14.84 22.29 43.21
N ILE A 37 14.75 22.96 42.07
CA ILE A 37 13.76 23.98 41.77
C ILE A 37 12.69 23.35 40.88
N SER A 38 11.44 23.35 41.35
CA SER A 38 10.27 23.06 40.53
C SER A 38 9.80 24.34 39.84
N ARG A 39 9.74 24.33 38.51
CA ARG A 39 9.19 25.43 37.71
C ARG A 39 7.93 24.95 36.99
N LEU A 40 6.82 25.64 37.24
CA LEU A 40 5.57 25.42 36.52
C LEU A 40 5.69 25.92 35.09
N GLN A 41 5.45 25.06 34.11
CA GLN A 41 5.36 25.43 32.70
C GLN A 41 3.93 25.26 32.21
N MET A 42 3.36 26.37 31.70
CA MET A 42 2.15 26.36 30.88
C MET A 42 2.56 26.49 29.43
N VAL A 43 2.15 25.52 28.60
CA VAL A 43 2.49 25.47 27.18
C VAL A 43 1.19 25.36 26.39
N HIS A 44 1.09 26.10 25.29
CA HIS A 44 -0.12 26.18 24.46
C HIS A 44 0.14 25.89 22.97
N THR A 45 1.38 25.54 22.60
CA THR A 45 1.80 25.49 21.19
C THR A 45 1.89 24.05 20.67
N LYS A 46 1.21 23.79 19.54
CA LYS A 46 1.29 22.51 18.80
C LYS A 46 2.52 22.41 17.89
N SER A 47 3.25 23.51 17.74
CA SER A 47 4.52 23.62 17.04
C SER A 47 5.65 23.88 18.02
N VAL A 48 6.80 23.26 17.78
CA VAL A 48 8.03 23.48 18.55
C VAL A 48 9.06 24.14 17.65
N ASP A 49 9.49 25.36 17.99
CA ASP A 49 10.52 26.10 17.26
C ASP A 49 11.88 26.11 17.98
N GLN A 50 11.92 25.63 19.22
CA GLN A 50 13.10 25.62 20.07
C GLN A 50 13.19 24.33 20.88
N LEU A 51 14.41 23.85 21.13
CA LEU A 51 14.71 22.76 22.05
C LEU A 51 15.49 23.28 23.25
N TYR A 52 15.31 22.63 24.39
CA TYR A 52 16.05 22.89 25.62
C TYR A 52 16.97 21.71 25.93
N SER A 53 18.14 22.00 26.51
CA SER A 53 19.03 20.97 27.04
C SER A 53 19.68 21.44 28.33
N TYR A 54 19.71 20.55 29.32
CA TYR A 54 20.34 20.81 30.61
C TYR A 54 21.61 19.98 30.73
N PRO A 55 22.70 20.52 31.31
CA PRO A 55 23.94 19.77 31.55
C PRO A 55 23.81 18.78 32.71
N CYS A 56 22.63 18.72 33.35
CA CYS A 56 22.29 17.85 34.45
C CYS A 56 21.00 17.08 34.13
N GLU A 57 20.73 16.11 34.98
CA GLU A 57 19.49 15.36 34.97
C GLU A 57 18.31 16.25 35.35
N ILE A 58 17.19 16.06 34.66
CA ILE A 58 15.96 16.82 34.90
C ILE A 58 14.77 15.89 35.01
N HIS A 59 13.75 16.38 35.70
CA HIS A 59 12.50 15.68 35.93
C HIS A 59 11.34 16.51 35.37
N LEU A 60 10.46 15.84 34.64
CA LEU A 60 9.26 16.41 34.05
C LEU A 60 8.05 15.68 34.64
N GLU A 61 7.24 16.41 35.40
CA GLU A 61 6.03 15.86 36.00
C GLU A 61 4.81 16.55 35.40
N LEU A 62 4.17 15.87 34.44
CA LEU A 62 2.93 16.34 33.83
C LEU A 62 1.78 16.09 34.80
N THR A 63 1.16 17.15 35.31
CA THR A 63 0.08 17.08 36.31
C THR A 63 -1.30 17.36 35.72
N GLN A 64 -1.37 18.04 34.57
CA GLN A 64 -2.60 18.31 33.84
C GLN A 64 -2.37 18.32 32.34
N GLY A 65 -3.36 17.85 31.57
CA GLY A 65 -3.36 17.85 30.12
C GLY A 65 -2.71 16.63 29.49
N ILE A 66 -2.69 16.61 28.16
CA ILE A 66 -2.10 15.55 27.35
C ILE A 66 -0.95 16.16 26.56
N ALA A 67 0.25 15.60 26.74
CA ALA A 67 1.45 16.06 26.08
C ALA A 67 2.27 14.90 25.51
N SER A 68 3.10 15.22 24.53
CA SER A 68 4.22 14.36 24.13
C SER A 68 5.55 15.05 24.36
N LEU A 69 6.56 14.27 24.70
CA LEU A 69 7.94 14.69 24.75
C LEU A 69 8.57 14.56 23.36
N LEU A 70 9.01 15.67 22.79
CA LEU A 70 9.95 15.67 21.68
C LEU A 70 11.36 15.58 22.26
N VAL A 71 12.16 14.59 21.87
CA VAL A 71 13.47 14.33 22.49
C VAL A 71 14.50 13.84 21.47
N GLY A 72 15.77 14.20 21.65
CA GLY A 72 16.88 13.69 20.83
C GLY A 72 18.24 13.91 21.47
N SER A 73 19.25 13.16 20.99
CA SER A 73 20.66 13.34 21.39
C SER A 73 21.34 14.51 20.66
N SER A 74 20.67 15.04 19.63
CA SER A 74 21.11 16.11 18.75
C SER A 74 19.91 17.01 18.44
N PRO A 75 20.09 18.32 18.19
CA PRO A 75 19.00 19.21 17.83
C PRO A 75 18.54 19.07 16.36
N ARG A 76 19.07 18.09 15.61
CA ARG A 76 18.70 17.82 14.22
C ARG A 76 17.33 17.17 14.15
N LEU A 77 16.43 17.72 13.31
CA LEU A 77 15.03 17.29 13.20
C LEU A 77 14.87 15.79 12.91
N GLU A 78 15.75 15.22 12.08
CA GLU A 78 15.76 13.80 11.68
C GLU A 78 16.09 12.84 12.83
N GLU A 79 16.75 13.33 13.88
CA GLU A 79 17.14 12.54 15.05
C GLU A 79 16.15 12.68 16.23
N LEU A 80 15.18 13.59 16.11
CA LEU A 80 14.17 13.82 17.14
C LEU A 80 13.12 12.71 17.10
N LYS A 81 12.71 12.26 18.29
CA LYS A 81 11.66 11.27 18.50
C LYS A 81 10.58 11.85 19.40
N THR A 82 9.35 11.42 19.19
CA THR A 82 8.21 11.84 20.02
C THR A 82 7.73 10.67 20.87
N PHE A 83 7.54 10.91 22.17
CA PHE A 83 7.02 9.92 23.12
C PHE A 83 5.83 10.50 23.87
N PRO A 84 4.69 9.79 24.00
CA PRO A 84 3.59 10.26 24.85
C PRO A 84 4.03 10.29 26.32
N ILE A 85 3.62 11.34 27.04
CA ILE A 85 3.90 11.48 28.48
C ILE A 85 2.62 11.11 29.25
N HIS A 86 2.64 9.96 29.90
CA HIS A 86 1.59 9.49 30.81
C HIS A 86 2.06 9.31 32.25
N HIS A 87 3.38 9.34 32.45
CA HIS A 87 4.06 9.14 33.73
C HIS A 87 5.10 10.25 33.94
N TYR A 88 5.69 10.31 35.13
CA TYR A 88 6.79 11.22 35.37
C TYR A 88 8.03 10.77 34.61
N VAL A 89 8.70 11.74 34.00
CA VAL A 89 9.81 11.50 33.07
C VAL A 89 11.08 12.06 33.64
N LYS A 90 12.12 11.24 33.60
CA LYS A 90 13.47 11.60 34.00
C LYS A 90 14.35 11.63 32.75
N LEU A 91 14.98 12.77 32.46
CA LEU A 91 15.86 12.93 31.29
C LEU A 91 17.32 13.02 31.69
N LYS A 92 18.17 12.35 30.90
CA LYS A 92 19.63 12.37 31.08
C LYS A 92 20.20 13.75 30.72
N PRO A 93 21.36 14.10 31.30
CA PRO A 93 22.13 15.28 30.90
C PRO A 93 22.35 15.38 29.38
N ASN A 94 22.38 16.61 28.88
CA ASN A 94 22.64 16.97 27.48
C ASN A 94 21.65 16.38 26.47
N THR A 95 20.48 15.93 26.94
CA THR A 95 19.37 15.55 26.08
C THR A 95 18.65 16.81 25.60
N TYR A 96 18.36 16.90 24.31
CA TYR A 96 17.54 17.97 23.75
C TYR A 96 16.08 17.58 23.85
N PHE A 97 15.23 18.47 24.35
CA PHE A 97 13.81 18.19 24.46
C PHE A 97 12.91 19.43 24.36
N ASN A 98 11.63 19.21 24.08
CA ASN A 98 10.53 20.14 24.34
C ASN A 98 9.21 19.36 24.48
N LEU A 99 8.16 20.01 24.94
CA LEU A 99 6.82 19.44 25.08
C LEU A 99 5.93 19.86 23.91
N ILE A 100 5.18 18.89 23.38
CA ILE A 100 4.14 19.07 22.37
C ILE A 100 2.80 18.93 23.08
N VAL A 101 1.95 19.94 22.96
CA VAL A 101 0.67 20.04 23.66
C VAL A 101 -0.46 19.51 22.79
N HIS A 102 -1.25 18.57 23.33
CA HIS A 102 -2.40 17.98 22.63
C HIS A 102 -3.75 18.50 23.14
N SER A 103 -3.85 18.74 24.45
CA SER A 103 -5.00 19.42 25.09
C SER A 103 -4.94 20.94 24.92
N GLU A 104 -5.95 21.67 25.40
CA GLU A 104 -5.96 23.15 25.35
C GLU A 104 -4.77 23.78 26.12
N GLU A 105 -4.43 23.16 27.24
CA GLU A 105 -3.29 23.52 28.07
C GLU A 105 -2.66 22.27 28.69
N ILE A 106 -1.41 22.41 29.11
CA ILE A 106 -0.74 21.44 29.96
C ILE A 106 -0.16 22.17 31.18
N VAL A 107 -0.07 21.43 32.28
CA VAL A 107 0.65 21.86 33.47
C VAL A 107 1.75 20.85 33.71
N CYS A 108 3.01 21.29 33.59
CA CYS A 108 4.16 20.44 33.82
C CYS A 108 5.12 21.08 34.81
N ASN A 109 5.52 20.33 35.83
CA ASN A 109 6.61 20.72 36.72
C ASN A 109 7.93 20.28 36.10
N LEU A 110 8.78 21.25 35.78
CA LEU A 110 10.17 21.02 35.42
C LEU A 110 11.01 21.14 36.69
N ILE A 111 11.53 20.01 37.17
CA ILE A 111 12.32 19.92 38.39
C ILE A 111 13.79 19.74 38.00
N THR A 112 14.62 20.73 38.34
CA THR A 112 16.06 20.76 38.02
C THR A 112 16.87 21.33 39.18
N PRO A 113 18.17 21.03 39.29
CA PRO A 113 19.09 21.86 40.07
C PRO A 113 19.05 23.32 39.57
N ASN A 114 19.55 24.28 40.36
CA ASN A 114 19.58 25.71 39.97
C ASN A 114 20.59 25.98 38.83
N VAL A 115 20.24 25.55 37.62
CA VAL A 115 21.03 25.60 36.41
C VAL A 115 20.14 26.10 35.27
N HIS A 116 20.71 26.88 34.34
CA HIS A 116 20.00 27.36 33.17
C HIS A 116 20.14 26.38 31.99
N PRO A 117 19.08 26.19 31.19
CA PRO A 117 19.17 25.38 29.98
C PRO A 117 19.97 26.09 28.90
N THR A 118 20.55 25.29 28.00
CA THR A 118 20.92 25.73 26.66
C THR A 118 19.67 25.67 25.78
N ALA A 119 19.33 26.78 25.13
CA ALA A 119 18.24 26.85 24.17
C ALA A 119 18.78 26.81 22.74
N VAL A 120 18.23 25.93 21.91
CA VAL A 120 18.61 25.79 20.50
C VAL A 120 17.39 25.99 19.62
N LYS A 121 17.44 27.01 18.76
CA LYS A 121 16.38 27.28 17.78
C LYS A 121 16.46 26.29 16.61
N LEU A 122 15.32 25.70 16.25
CA LEU A 122 15.21 24.83 15.08
C LEU A 122 15.17 25.68 13.81
N ALA A 123 15.84 25.21 12.76
CA ALA A 123 15.83 25.88 11.45
C ALA A 123 14.43 25.86 10.82
N VAL A 124 13.65 24.80 11.08
CA VAL A 124 12.25 24.64 10.70
C VAL A 124 11.48 24.20 11.95
N PRO A 125 10.32 24.82 12.28
CA PRO A 125 9.51 24.39 13.39
C PRO A 125 9.08 22.93 13.23
N TYR A 126 9.22 22.14 14.29
CA TYR A 126 8.64 20.81 14.36
C TYR A 126 7.12 20.95 14.51
N LEU A 127 6.38 20.43 13.53
CA LEU A 127 4.91 20.42 13.52
C LEU A 127 4.42 19.04 13.92
N TYR A 128 3.73 18.96 15.05
CA TYR A 128 3.05 17.73 15.41
C TYR A 128 1.89 17.46 14.44
N GLN A 129 1.88 16.27 13.84
CA GLN A 129 0.78 15.82 13.00
C GLN A 129 -0.08 14.84 13.80
N PRO A 130 -1.30 15.23 14.22
CA PRO A 130 -2.21 14.31 14.88
C PRO A 130 -2.61 13.20 13.92
N PHE A 131 -3.01 12.04 14.45
CA PHE A 131 -3.68 11.02 13.65
C PHE A 131 -5.09 11.51 13.34
N PHE A 132 -5.38 11.74 12.06
CA PHE A 132 -6.72 12.07 11.57
C PHE A 132 -7.05 11.21 10.37
N SER A 133 -8.33 10.92 10.17
CA SER A 133 -8.77 10.25 8.95
C SER A 133 -8.57 11.21 7.77
N PRO A 134 -7.86 10.81 6.70
CA PRO A 134 -7.58 11.69 5.57
C PRO A 134 -8.86 12.17 4.87
N PHE A 135 -9.95 11.39 4.96
CA PHE A 135 -11.29 11.72 4.48
C PHE A 135 -12.33 11.13 5.43
N ASN A 136 -13.56 11.64 5.40
CA ASN A 136 -14.67 11.08 6.18
C ASN A 136 -15.96 11.08 5.37
N VAL A 137 -16.68 9.97 5.38
CA VAL A 137 -18.10 9.93 5.01
C VAL A 137 -18.85 10.75 6.05
N LEU A 138 -19.54 11.80 5.61
CA LEU A 138 -20.21 12.76 6.48
C LEU A 138 -21.66 12.36 6.71
N GLU A 139 -22.36 12.01 5.63
CA GLU A 139 -23.79 11.78 5.63
C GLU A 139 -24.18 10.79 4.52
N ILE A 140 -25.17 9.94 4.77
CA ILE A 140 -25.84 9.12 3.75
C ILE A 140 -27.23 9.70 3.55
N PHE A 141 -27.52 10.21 2.35
CA PHE A 141 -28.81 10.79 2.00
C PHE A 141 -29.84 9.74 1.62
N ASP A 142 -29.39 8.71 0.90
CA ASP A 142 -30.24 7.62 0.44
C ASP A 142 -29.45 6.32 0.34
N SER A 143 -30.12 5.20 0.58
CA SER A 143 -29.53 3.87 0.50
C SER A 143 -30.63 2.85 0.32
N TYR A 144 -30.63 2.13 -0.81
CA TYR A 144 -31.62 1.08 -1.06
C TYR A 144 -31.05 -0.05 -1.92
N VAL A 145 -31.61 -1.23 -1.72
CA VAL A 145 -31.41 -2.38 -2.60
C VAL A 145 -32.60 -2.48 -3.53
N SER A 146 -32.33 -2.55 -4.83
CA SER A 146 -33.35 -2.67 -5.86
C SER A 146 -33.21 -4.01 -6.57
N GLN A 147 -34.33 -4.73 -6.64
CA GLN A 147 -34.44 -5.98 -7.38
C GLN A 147 -35.45 -5.79 -8.50
N VAL A 148 -34.98 -5.77 -9.74
CA VAL A 148 -35.79 -5.41 -10.91
C VAL A 148 -35.43 -6.28 -12.11
N THR A 149 -36.44 -6.61 -12.89
CA THR A 149 -36.31 -7.27 -14.19
C THR A 149 -36.57 -6.24 -15.28
N GLU A 150 -35.62 -6.06 -16.20
CA GLU A 150 -35.76 -5.20 -17.39
C GLU A 150 -36.29 -3.79 -17.09
N PHE A 151 -35.38 -2.83 -16.89
CA PHE A 151 -35.78 -1.47 -16.52
C PHE A 151 -34.91 -0.41 -17.18
N HIS A 152 -35.50 0.78 -17.32
CA HIS A 152 -34.85 1.95 -17.86
C HIS A 152 -35.33 3.17 -17.06
N PHE A 153 -34.51 3.65 -16.13
CA PHE A 153 -34.81 4.82 -15.32
C PHE A 153 -33.94 6.00 -15.71
N ARG A 154 -34.53 7.20 -15.72
CA ARG A 154 -33.74 8.43 -15.75
C ARG A 154 -33.22 8.69 -14.35
N SER A 155 -31.92 8.90 -14.23
CA SER A 155 -31.33 9.33 -12.97
C SER A 155 -31.41 10.86 -12.86
N THR A 156 -31.68 11.33 -11.65
CA THR A 156 -31.62 12.75 -11.30
C THR A 156 -30.17 13.16 -11.08
N VAL A 157 -29.74 14.26 -11.69
CA VAL A 157 -28.39 14.79 -11.47
C VAL A 157 -28.32 15.45 -10.09
N HIS A 158 -27.30 15.09 -9.30
CA HIS A 158 -27.03 15.70 -8.00
C HIS A 158 -25.51 15.90 -7.78
N ASP A 159 -25.15 16.79 -6.86
CA ASP A 159 -23.75 17.15 -6.54
C ASP A 159 -23.14 16.29 -5.42
N TYR A 160 -23.70 15.10 -5.17
CA TYR A 160 -23.23 14.15 -4.17
C TYR A 160 -22.58 12.91 -4.78
N TYR A 161 -21.91 12.12 -3.94
CA TYR A 161 -21.37 10.83 -4.35
C TYR A 161 -22.48 9.80 -4.44
N GLU A 162 -22.36 8.90 -5.40
CA GLU A 162 -23.24 7.76 -5.50
C GLU A 162 -22.45 6.48 -5.80
N LEU A 163 -22.64 5.48 -4.96
CA LEU A 163 -22.08 4.15 -5.10
C LEU A 163 -23.12 3.25 -5.73
N PHE A 164 -22.77 2.55 -6.81
CA PHE A 164 -23.54 1.44 -7.36
C PHE A 164 -22.76 0.14 -7.16
N TYR A 165 -23.42 -0.88 -6.62
CA TYR A 165 -22.85 -2.21 -6.43
C TYR A 165 -23.84 -3.27 -6.91
N VAL A 166 -23.41 -4.16 -7.80
CA VAL A 166 -24.25 -5.24 -8.31
C VAL A 166 -24.10 -6.49 -7.44
N ILE A 167 -25.21 -6.90 -6.84
CA ILE A 167 -25.31 -8.11 -6.02
C ILE A 167 -25.54 -9.33 -6.91
N ASP A 168 -26.40 -9.18 -7.93
CA ASP A 168 -26.71 -10.23 -8.91
C ASP A 168 -27.14 -9.61 -10.25
N GLY A 169 -26.78 -10.22 -11.37
CA GLY A 169 -27.07 -9.75 -12.72
C GLY A 169 -26.10 -8.69 -13.24
N SER A 170 -26.62 -7.74 -14.03
CA SER A 170 -25.82 -6.68 -14.68
C SER A 170 -26.55 -5.33 -14.65
N LEU A 171 -25.79 -4.25 -14.51
CA LEU A 171 -26.30 -2.87 -14.48
C LEU A 171 -25.55 -2.01 -15.49
N THR A 172 -26.29 -1.29 -16.33
CA THR A 172 -25.71 -0.36 -17.31
C THR A 172 -25.98 1.09 -16.89
N LEU A 173 -24.89 1.84 -16.71
CA LEU A 173 -24.86 3.25 -16.36
C LEU A 173 -24.53 4.08 -17.61
N ASN A 174 -25.52 4.78 -18.15
CA ASN A 174 -25.37 5.63 -19.32
C ASN A 174 -25.01 7.05 -18.90
N MET A 175 -23.75 7.43 -19.12
CA MET A 175 -23.20 8.76 -18.86
C MET A 175 -23.27 9.62 -20.13
N ALA A 176 -22.94 10.91 -20.02
CA ALA A 176 -22.93 11.81 -21.17
C ALA A 176 -21.80 11.44 -22.16
N GLY A 177 -22.10 10.60 -23.14
CA GLY A 177 -21.17 10.18 -24.19
C GLY A 177 -20.38 8.90 -23.93
N ASP A 178 -20.66 8.20 -22.83
CA ASP A 178 -20.08 6.88 -22.51
C ASP A 178 -21.13 6.00 -21.83
N SER A 179 -21.00 4.69 -21.95
CA SER A 179 -21.87 3.71 -21.27
C SER A 179 -21.00 2.67 -20.58
N ARG A 180 -21.27 2.49 -19.28
CA ARG A 180 -20.53 1.58 -18.40
C ARG A 180 -21.46 0.47 -17.96
N THR A 181 -21.19 -0.76 -18.36
CA THR A 181 -21.84 -1.93 -17.80
C THR A 181 -20.98 -2.49 -16.67
N ILE A 182 -21.58 -2.72 -15.52
CA ILE A 182 -20.99 -3.38 -14.36
C ILE A 182 -21.75 -4.69 -14.10
N GLU A 183 -21.00 -5.74 -13.74
CA GLU A 183 -21.52 -7.11 -13.58
C GLU A 183 -21.58 -7.50 -12.10
N GLU A 184 -22.06 -8.70 -11.81
CA GLU A 184 -22.08 -9.26 -10.45
C GLU A 184 -20.77 -9.05 -9.69
N ASN A 185 -20.87 -8.55 -8.47
CA ASN A 185 -19.77 -8.18 -7.57
C ASN A 185 -18.93 -6.97 -8.00
N ASP A 186 -19.31 -6.28 -9.07
CA ASP A 186 -18.68 -5.02 -9.43
C ASP A 186 -19.32 -3.83 -8.71
N LEU A 187 -18.48 -2.83 -8.44
CA LEU A 187 -18.81 -1.57 -7.79
C LEU A 187 -18.24 -0.40 -8.59
N ILE A 188 -18.97 0.71 -8.61
CA ILE A 188 -18.53 1.98 -9.18
C ILE A 188 -19.01 3.12 -8.28
N ILE A 189 -18.15 4.11 -8.03
CA ILE A 189 -18.52 5.32 -7.29
C ILE A 189 -18.47 6.50 -8.25
N CYS A 190 -19.60 7.15 -8.45
CA CYS A 190 -19.70 8.42 -9.16
C CYS A 190 -19.54 9.56 -8.15
N GLY A 191 -18.94 10.67 -8.58
CA GLY A 191 -18.74 11.84 -7.72
C GLY A 191 -19.17 13.14 -8.38
N PRO A 192 -19.19 14.24 -7.62
CA PRO A 192 -19.59 15.55 -8.12
C PRO A 192 -18.69 16.02 -9.26
N HIS A 193 -19.27 16.76 -10.19
CA HIS A 193 -18.58 17.40 -11.32
C HIS A 193 -17.88 16.44 -12.32
N GLN A 194 -18.21 15.14 -12.28
CA GLN A 194 -17.80 14.14 -13.27
C GLN A 194 -18.96 13.74 -14.19
N PRO A 195 -18.73 12.97 -15.29
CA PRO A 195 -19.81 12.37 -16.05
C PRO A 195 -20.66 11.48 -15.13
N TYR A 196 -21.85 11.95 -14.78
CA TYR A 196 -22.78 11.27 -13.90
C TYR A 196 -23.81 10.48 -14.75
N PRO A 197 -24.28 9.29 -14.31
CA PRO A 197 -25.26 8.52 -15.06
C PRO A 197 -26.54 9.34 -15.26
N ARG A 198 -26.97 9.53 -16.51
CA ARG A 198 -28.28 10.16 -16.81
C ARG A 198 -29.39 9.13 -16.92
N GLN A 199 -29.01 7.90 -17.20
CA GLN A 199 -29.92 6.79 -17.31
C GLN A 199 -29.26 5.53 -16.75
N ILE A 200 -30.04 4.79 -15.97
CA ILE A 200 -29.66 3.51 -15.40
C ILE A 200 -30.59 2.48 -16.01
N SER A 201 -30.03 1.42 -16.57
CA SER A 201 -30.81 0.38 -17.22
C SER A 201 -30.23 -1.01 -17.01
N SER A 202 -31.09 -2.00 -17.11
CA SER A 202 -30.69 -3.40 -17.26
C SER A 202 -31.64 -4.07 -18.25
N ASP A 203 -31.08 -4.86 -19.15
CA ASP A 203 -31.83 -5.67 -20.13
C ASP A 203 -32.15 -7.07 -19.59
N THR A 204 -31.70 -7.38 -18.36
CA THR A 204 -31.92 -8.66 -17.69
C THR A 204 -32.38 -8.43 -16.25
N PHE A 205 -32.50 -9.52 -15.48
CA PHE A 205 -32.62 -9.42 -14.03
C PHE A 205 -31.39 -8.69 -13.45
N CYS A 206 -31.62 -7.79 -12.50
CA CYS A 206 -30.57 -7.10 -11.76
C CYS A 206 -31.02 -6.86 -10.32
N ASN A 207 -30.12 -7.21 -9.39
CA ASN A 207 -30.19 -6.88 -7.99
C ASN A 207 -28.98 -6.02 -7.65
N TYR A 208 -29.19 -4.76 -7.27
CA TYR A 208 -28.11 -3.82 -7.00
C TYR A 208 -28.40 -2.96 -5.76
N LEU A 209 -27.33 -2.60 -5.06
CA LEU A 209 -27.31 -1.59 -4.02
C LEU A 209 -26.95 -0.25 -4.65
N THR A 210 -27.68 0.81 -4.29
CA THR A 210 -27.20 2.19 -4.45
C THR A 210 -27.12 2.90 -3.11
N VAL A 211 -26.11 3.76 -2.96
CA VAL A 211 -25.93 4.62 -1.78
C VAL A 211 -25.53 6.01 -2.23
N VAL A 212 -26.32 7.02 -1.87
CA VAL A 212 -26.07 8.44 -2.12
C VAL A 212 -25.54 9.08 -0.84
N PHE A 213 -24.39 9.74 -0.89
CA PHE A 213 -23.68 10.20 0.31
C PHE A 213 -22.80 11.43 0.07
N ASP A 214 -22.46 12.12 1.16
CA ASP A 214 -21.47 13.19 1.18
C ASP A 214 -20.18 12.74 1.87
N MET A 215 -19.05 13.30 1.43
CA MET A 215 -17.77 13.09 2.10
C MET A 215 -16.86 14.30 2.05
N GLY A 216 -16.11 14.50 3.13
CA GLY A 216 -15.09 15.55 3.24
C GLY A 216 -13.74 15.12 2.65
N ASN A 217 -12.93 16.10 2.23
CA ASN A 217 -11.56 15.93 1.71
C ASN A 217 -11.45 15.06 0.44
N ALA A 218 -12.32 15.31 -0.52
CA ALA A 218 -12.43 14.56 -1.77
C ALA A 218 -11.27 14.69 -2.77
N GLU A 219 -10.33 15.62 -2.57
CA GLU A 219 -9.27 15.96 -3.55
C GLU A 219 -8.33 14.78 -3.89
N ARG A 220 -8.31 13.73 -3.06
CA ARG A 220 -7.46 12.55 -3.21
C ARG A 220 -8.16 11.32 -3.78
N ILE A 221 -9.42 11.46 -4.21
CA ILE A 221 -10.19 10.32 -4.69
C ILE A 221 -9.98 10.18 -6.20
N HIS A 222 -9.00 9.37 -6.56
CA HIS A 222 -8.60 9.17 -7.95
C HIS A 222 -9.42 8.09 -8.67
N PHE A 223 -10.26 7.36 -7.95
CA PHE A 223 -10.98 6.19 -8.47
C PHE A 223 -12.41 6.47 -8.93
N LEU A 224 -12.89 7.72 -8.81
CA LEU A 224 -14.25 8.07 -9.21
C LEU A 224 -14.50 7.70 -10.69
N GLY A 225 -15.68 7.15 -10.94
CA GLY A 225 -16.12 6.64 -12.22
C GLY A 225 -15.45 5.32 -12.64
N GLN A 226 -14.46 4.79 -11.92
CA GLN A 226 -13.82 3.52 -12.27
C GLN A 226 -14.62 2.32 -11.73
N THR A 227 -14.65 1.24 -12.50
CA THR A 227 -15.28 -0.02 -12.10
C THR A 227 -14.30 -0.87 -11.31
N PHE A 228 -14.74 -1.38 -10.16
CA PHE A 228 -13.98 -2.24 -9.26
C PHE A 228 -14.67 -3.59 -9.13
N SER A 229 -13.94 -4.67 -9.37
CA SER A 229 -14.40 -5.99 -8.95
C SER A 229 -14.09 -6.17 -7.46
N CYS A 230 -15.14 -6.32 -6.63
CA CYS A 230 -15.01 -6.25 -5.19
C CYS A 230 -14.26 -7.47 -4.62
N SER A 231 -13.23 -7.22 -3.80
CA SER A 231 -12.58 -8.25 -2.98
C SER A 231 -13.55 -8.81 -1.95
N GLU A 232 -13.22 -9.98 -1.37
CA GLU A 232 -14.02 -10.56 -0.28
C GLU A 232 -14.18 -9.62 0.93
N SER A 233 -13.16 -8.82 1.24
CA SER A 233 -13.22 -7.84 2.32
C SER A 233 -14.18 -6.69 2.01
N ILE A 234 -14.18 -6.18 0.78
CA ILE A 234 -15.11 -5.12 0.34
C ILE A 234 -16.53 -5.67 0.32
N ARG A 235 -16.74 -6.88 -0.23
CA ARG A 235 -18.05 -7.55 -0.25
C ARG A 235 -18.59 -7.74 1.16
N SER A 236 -17.75 -8.20 2.10
CA SER A 236 -18.15 -8.34 3.50
C SER A 236 -18.61 -7.02 4.14
N ALA A 237 -17.96 -5.90 3.83
CA ALA A 237 -18.37 -4.58 4.32
C ALA A 237 -19.70 -4.13 3.67
N LEU A 238 -19.87 -4.36 2.37
CA LEU A 238 -21.13 -4.09 1.65
C LEU A 238 -22.29 -4.94 2.18
N ASP A 239 -22.08 -6.23 2.43
CA ASP A 239 -23.09 -7.13 3.00
C ASP A 239 -23.55 -6.65 4.38
N LYS A 240 -22.61 -6.17 5.22
CA LYS A 240 -22.94 -5.57 6.52
C LYS A 240 -23.75 -4.28 6.35
N LEU A 241 -23.39 -3.43 5.39
CA LEU A 241 -24.13 -2.21 5.07
C LEU A 241 -25.56 -2.54 4.63
N ILE A 242 -25.73 -3.51 3.72
CA ILE A 242 -27.02 -3.99 3.26
C ILE A 242 -27.84 -4.54 4.43
N ALA A 243 -27.26 -5.39 5.27
CA ALA A 243 -27.94 -5.95 6.43
C ALA A 243 -28.42 -4.86 7.41
N GLN A 244 -27.64 -3.77 7.57
CA GLN A 244 -28.08 -2.63 8.37
C GLN A 244 -29.21 -1.86 7.73
N SER A 245 -29.25 -1.68 6.40
CA SER A 245 -30.35 -0.97 5.72
C SER A 245 -31.74 -1.59 5.96
N LEU A 246 -31.80 -2.86 6.36
CA LEU A 246 -33.02 -3.60 6.69
C LEU A 246 -33.35 -3.57 8.20
N SER A 247 -32.43 -3.08 9.04
CA SER A 247 -32.53 -3.03 10.50
C SER A 247 -33.12 -1.71 10.99
N HIS A 248 -33.81 -1.75 12.13
CA HIS A 248 -34.50 -0.58 12.72
C HIS A 248 -33.90 -0.17 14.08
N SER A 249 -32.60 -0.38 14.29
CA SER A 249 -31.90 0.03 15.52
C SER A 249 -31.50 1.50 15.49
N TYR A 250 -31.43 2.14 16.67
CA TYR A 250 -30.94 3.51 16.84
C TYR A 250 -29.52 3.71 16.28
N TYR A 251 -28.68 2.67 16.34
CA TYR A 251 -27.27 2.75 15.91
C TYR A 251 -27.05 2.31 14.45
N THR A 252 -28.13 1.96 13.73
CA THR A 252 -28.05 1.46 12.34
C THR A 252 -27.34 2.46 11.43
N GLN A 253 -27.72 3.74 11.52
CA GLN A 253 -27.14 4.82 10.70
C GLN A 253 -25.64 4.99 10.97
N THR A 254 -25.22 4.93 12.23
CA THR A 254 -23.80 5.00 12.61
C THR A 254 -23.02 3.84 12.01
N LEU A 255 -23.56 2.61 12.08
CA LEU A 255 -22.90 1.45 11.50
C LEU A 255 -22.84 1.53 9.97
N MET A 256 -23.88 2.03 9.30
CA MET A 256 -23.85 2.23 7.85
C MET A 256 -22.75 3.22 7.43
N LEU A 257 -22.60 4.34 8.16
CA LEU A 257 -21.50 5.28 7.93
C LEU A 257 -20.12 4.61 8.11
N CYS A 258 -19.95 3.80 9.16
CA CYS A 258 -18.70 3.06 9.39
C CYS A 258 -18.39 2.06 8.28
N TYR A 259 -19.38 1.30 7.81
CA TYR A 259 -19.17 0.31 6.75
C TYR A 259 -18.91 0.98 5.39
N LEU A 260 -19.59 2.10 5.10
CA LEU A 260 -19.30 2.86 3.89
C LEU A 260 -17.88 3.48 3.95
N GLN A 261 -17.49 4.02 5.10
CA GLN A 261 -16.12 4.49 5.35
C GLN A 261 -15.11 3.36 5.13
N GLU A 262 -15.39 2.16 5.62
CA GLU A 262 -14.55 0.97 5.42
C GLU A 262 -14.41 0.63 3.93
N VAL A 263 -15.51 0.56 3.18
CA VAL A 263 -15.51 0.30 1.73
C VAL A 263 -14.64 1.31 0.99
N ILE A 264 -14.87 2.61 1.22
CA ILE A 264 -14.12 3.68 0.54
C ILE A 264 -12.64 3.64 0.94
N THR A 265 -12.33 3.36 2.20
CA THR A 265 -10.94 3.23 2.67
C THR A 265 -10.22 2.08 1.96
N GLN A 266 -10.88 0.93 1.82
CA GLN A 266 -10.30 -0.21 1.11
C GLN A 266 -10.08 0.09 -0.39
N LEU A 267 -11.01 0.81 -1.04
CA LEU A 267 -10.84 1.27 -2.42
C LEU A 267 -9.67 2.25 -2.57
N MET A 268 -9.51 3.18 -1.62
CA MET A 268 -8.34 4.08 -1.58
C MET A 268 -7.03 3.30 -1.45
N GLN A 269 -6.96 2.33 -0.54
CA GLN A 269 -5.75 1.51 -0.36
C GLN A 269 -5.40 0.69 -1.61
N LEU A 270 -6.42 0.12 -2.28
CA LEU A 270 -6.25 -0.58 -3.53
C LEU A 270 -5.68 0.35 -4.60
N THR A 271 -6.23 1.56 -4.73
CA THR A 271 -5.82 2.51 -5.76
C THR A 271 -4.48 3.18 -5.46
N ASP A 272 -4.15 3.48 -4.20
CA ASP A 272 -2.84 3.99 -3.78
C ASP A 272 -1.72 2.97 -4.06
N THR A 273 -1.99 1.67 -3.85
CA THR A 273 -1.05 0.60 -4.21
C THR A 273 -0.77 0.57 -5.72
N LEU A 274 -1.76 0.95 -6.54
CA LEU A 274 -1.66 1.02 -8.00
C LEU A 274 -1.02 2.34 -8.49
N LEU A 275 -1.07 3.41 -7.69
CA LEU A 275 -0.61 4.76 -8.04
C LEU A 275 0.82 5.08 -7.55
N GLN A 276 1.51 4.17 -6.83
CA GLN A 276 2.89 4.42 -6.42
C GLN A 276 3.82 4.65 -7.63
N PRO A 277 4.71 5.67 -7.59
CA PRO A 277 5.34 6.19 -8.79
C PRO A 277 6.55 5.34 -9.22
N HIS A 278 6.39 4.64 -10.34
CA HIS A 278 7.47 4.49 -11.29
C HIS A 278 7.20 5.44 -12.48
N SER A 279 7.59 6.71 -12.32
CA SER A 279 7.82 7.73 -13.37
C SER A 279 6.68 8.08 -14.37
N THR A 280 6.26 9.35 -14.35
CA THR A 280 5.36 10.12 -15.25
C THR A 280 5.62 9.99 -16.77
N PRO A 281 4.75 10.46 -17.71
CA PRO A 281 3.30 10.79 -17.68
C PRO A 281 2.48 10.11 -18.83
N THR A 282 1.14 10.22 -18.78
CA THR A 282 0.06 9.78 -19.72
C THR A 282 -0.76 8.58 -19.21
N SER A 283 -1.82 8.89 -18.47
CA SER A 283 -2.52 8.05 -17.48
C SER A 283 -3.27 6.80 -17.98
N GLN A 284 -3.55 6.64 -19.28
CA GLN A 284 -4.16 5.40 -19.79
C GLN A 284 -3.13 4.44 -20.43
N GLN A 285 -2.13 4.96 -21.14
CA GLN A 285 -1.07 4.13 -21.71
C GLN A 285 -0.07 3.68 -20.65
N ASN A 286 0.20 4.51 -19.64
CA ASN A 286 1.08 4.13 -18.53
C ASN A 286 0.43 3.09 -17.62
N PHE A 287 -0.87 3.19 -17.33
CA PHE A 287 -1.56 2.16 -16.55
C PHE A 287 -1.46 0.76 -17.21
N GLN A 288 -1.68 0.69 -18.54
CA GLN A 288 -1.53 -0.56 -19.28
C GLN A 288 -0.07 -1.03 -19.37
N ASN A 289 0.90 -0.10 -19.51
CA ASN A 289 2.32 -0.42 -19.54
C ASN A 289 2.84 -0.89 -18.16
N ASP A 290 2.49 -0.21 -17.08
CA ASP A 290 2.96 -0.52 -15.72
C ASP A 290 2.35 -1.83 -15.24
N LEU A 291 1.05 -2.05 -15.50
CA LEU A 291 0.40 -3.33 -15.26
C LEU A 291 1.04 -4.45 -16.08
N LEU A 292 1.34 -4.21 -17.36
CA LEU A 292 2.06 -5.18 -18.19
C LEU A 292 3.44 -5.50 -17.59
N GLN A 293 4.23 -4.50 -17.20
CA GLN A 293 5.55 -4.70 -16.60
C GLN A 293 5.47 -5.54 -15.33
N GLN A 294 4.49 -5.29 -14.46
CA GLN A 294 4.28 -6.08 -13.25
C GLN A 294 3.90 -7.53 -13.57
N ILE A 295 3.03 -7.75 -14.56
CA ILE A 295 2.65 -9.09 -15.04
C ILE A 295 3.89 -9.81 -15.60
N LEU A 296 4.69 -9.13 -16.43
CA LEU A 296 5.91 -9.69 -17.01
C LEU A 296 6.94 -10.06 -15.93
N ALA A 297 7.15 -9.20 -14.94
CA ALA A 297 8.05 -9.46 -13.82
C ALA A 297 7.60 -10.68 -13.01
N TYR A 298 6.30 -10.81 -12.74
CA TYR A 298 5.74 -11.97 -12.05
C TYR A 298 5.87 -13.26 -12.85
N MET A 299 5.55 -13.22 -14.16
CA MET A 299 5.69 -14.38 -15.05
C MET A 299 7.14 -14.87 -15.11
N ASN A 300 8.11 -13.95 -15.17
CA ASN A 300 9.54 -14.30 -15.15
C ASN A 300 9.97 -14.87 -13.80
N LYS A 301 9.54 -14.26 -12.68
CA LYS A 301 9.91 -14.72 -11.33
C LYS A 301 9.39 -16.12 -11.02
N LYS A 302 8.20 -16.47 -11.51
CA LYS A 302 7.55 -17.76 -11.27
C LYS A 302 7.60 -18.73 -12.47
N VAL A 303 8.52 -18.51 -13.43
CA VAL A 303 8.61 -19.35 -14.64
C VAL A 303 8.85 -20.84 -14.36
N ALA A 304 9.48 -21.16 -13.22
CA ALA A 304 9.80 -22.50 -12.75
C ALA A 304 8.69 -23.17 -11.92
N GLU A 305 7.52 -22.53 -11.81
CA GLU A 305 6.34 -23.10 -11.16
C GLU A 305 5.22 -23.33 -12.19
N PRO A 306 4.29 -24.28 -11.95
CA PRO A 306 3.05 -24.35 -12.70
C PRO A 306 2.32 -23.01 -12.59
N MET A 307 2.05 -22.37 -13.72
CA MET A 307 1.37 -21.08 -13.79
C MET A 307 0.32 -21.14 -14.89
N THR A 308 -0.92 -20.79 -14.53
CA THR A 308 -2.04 -20.70 -15.46
C THR A 308 -2.37 -19.25 -15.81
N VAL A 309 -3.08 -19.03 -16.92
CA VAL A 309 -3.52 -17.67 -17.31
C VAL A 309 -4.55 -17.16 -16.30
N GLU A 310 -5.35 -18.05 -15.74
CA GLU A 310 -6.32 -17.83 -14.68
C GLU A 310 -5.68 -17.31 -13.39
N GLU A 311 -4.55 -17.89 -12.97
CA GLU A 311 -3.79 -17.40 -11.81
C GLU A 311 -3.24 -15.99 -12.02
N ILE A 312 -2.78 -15.66 -13.24
CA ILE A 312 -2.31 -14.30 -13.57
C ILE A 312 -3.49 -13.32 -13.49
N CYS A 313 -4.65 -13.69 -14.06
CA CYS A 313 -5.87 -12.87 -13.99
C CYS A 313 -6.28 -12.60 -12.54
N HIS A 314 -6.27 -13.62 -11.69
CA HIS A 314 -6.59 -13.50 -10.27
C HIS A 314 -5.56 -12.67 -9.49
N LYS A 315 -4.26 -12.84 -9.79
CA LYS A 315 -3.17 -12.14 -9.10
C LYS A 315 -3.15 -10.64 -9.38
N PHE A 316 -3.48 -10.26 -10.62
CA PHE A 316 -3.40 -8.88 -11.10
C PHE A 316 -4.78 -8.21 -11.25
N PHE A 317 -5.84 -8.87 -10.77
CA PHE A 317 -7.20 -8.35 -10.78
C PHE A 317 -7.66 -7.88 -12.17
N ILE A 318 -7.38 -8.70 -13.20
CA ILE A 318 -7.78 -8.42 -14.58
C ILE A 318 -8.53 -9.58 -15.20
N SER A 319 -9.50 -9.26 -16.05
CA SER A 319 -10.21 -10.26 -16.85
C SER A 319 -9.29 -10.87 -17.91
N ARG A 320 -9.64 -12.08 -18.38
CA ARG A 320 -8.89 -12.76 -19.46
C ARG A 320 -8.88 -11.93 -20.75
N SER A 321 -9.98 -11.25 -21.07
CA SER A 321 -10.10 -10.39 -22.25
C SER A 321 -9.20 -9.17 -22.15
N SER A 322 -9.13 -8.53 -20.97
CA SER A 322 -8.22 -7.43 -20.70
C SER A 322 -6.76 -7.87 -20.78
N LEU A 323 -6.41 -9.01 -20.18
CA LEU A 323 -5.06 -9.58 -20.26
C LEU A 323 -4.66 -9.93 -21.71
N GLN A 324 -5.56 -10.49 -22.50
CA GLN A 324 -5.30 -10.75 -23.93
C GLN A 324 -5.11 -9.47 -24.73
N SER A 325 -5.94 -8.45 -24.49
CA SER A 325 -5.86 -7.16 -25.18
C SER A 325 -4.54 -6.44 -24.86
N LEU A 326 -4.13 -6.48 -23.59
CA LEU A 326 -2.89 -5.91 -23.08
C LEU A 326 -1.65 -6.56 -23.74
N PHE A 327 -1.60 -7.89 -23.82
CA PHE A 327 -0.49 -8.59 -24.51
C PHE A 327 -0.48 -8.38 -26.03
N LYS A 328 -1.67 -8.31 -26.65
CA LYS A 328 -1.79 -8.08 -28.10
C LYS A 328 -1.37 -6.65 -28.49
N ALA A 329 -1.78 -5.66 -27.69
CA ALA A 329 -1.49 -4.25 -27.94
C ALA A 329 -0.01 -3.92 -27.75
N HIS A 330 0.65 -4.50 -26.74
CA HIS A 330 2.01 -4.10 -26.36
C HIS A 330 3.11 -5.09 -26.76
N LEU A 331 2.80 -6.39 -26.89
CA LEU A 331 3.79 -7.45 -27.19
C LEU A 331 3.47 -8.24 -28.45
N HIS A 332 2.36 -7.91 -29.13
CA HIS A 332 1.88 -8.58 -30.34
C HIS A 332 1.81 -10.12 -30.21
N THR A 333 1.55 -10.63 -29.00
CA THR A 333 1.45 -12.06 -28.70
C THR A 333 0.31 -12.33 -27.71
N SER A 334 0.03 -13.60 -27.42
CA SER A 334 -0.92 -13.98 -26.37
C SER A 334 -0.20 -14.26 -25.05
N PRO A 335 -0.85 -14.07 -23.88
CA PRO A 335 -0.27 -14.38 -22.57
C PRO A 335 0.24 -15.82 -22.47
N LYS A 336 -0.53 -16.77 -23.04
CA LYS A 336 -0.17 -18.19 -23.10
C LYS A 336 1.08 -18.42 -23.95
N ASN A 337 1.19 -17.77 -25.10
CA ASN A 337 2.37 -17.90 -25.97
C ASN A 337 3.60 -17.25 -25.33
N TYR A 338 3.43 -16.11 -24.67
CA TYR A 338 4.51 -15.48 -23.91
C TYR A 338 5.03 -16.40 -22.80
N LEU A 339 4.14 -17.00 -22.01
CA LEU A 339 4.50 -17.97 -20.97
C LEU A 339 5.27 -19.17 -21.55
N ILE A 340 4.82 -19.71 -22.68
CA ILE A 340 5.52 -20.79 -23.37
C ILE A 340 6.93 -20.34 -23.79
N ASN A 341 7.09 -19.13 -24.33
CA ASN A 341 8.38 -18.62 -24.78
C ASN A 341 9.38 -18.47 -23.63
N ILE A 342 8.98 -17.88 -22.51
CA ILE A 342 9.88 -17.74 -21.34
C ILE A 342 10.23 -19.10 -20.73
N LYS A 343 9.31 -20.07 -20.74
CA LYS A 343 9.61 -21.46 -20.33
C LYS A 343 10.59 -22.13 -21.29
N LEU A 344 10.46 -21.92 -22.60
CA LEU A 344 11.41 -22.45 -23.58
C LEU A 344 12.81 -21.81 -23.43
N GLN A 345 12.89 -20.52 -23.15
CA GLN A 345 14.16 -19.84 -22.83
C GLN A 345 14.79 -20.42 -21.57
N LYS A 346 14.04 -20.55 -20.47
CA LYS A 346 14.53 -21.15 -19.23
C LYS A 346 14.95 -22.61 -19.41
N SER A 347 14.21 -23.38 -20.21
CA SER A 347 14.58 -24.78 -20.50
C SER A 347 15.92 -24.89 -21.21
N LYS A 348 16.26 -23.94 -22.10
CA LYS A 348 17.55 -23.89 -22.79
C LYS A 348 18.69 -23.68 -21.80
N GLU A 349 18.52 -22.76 -20.84
CA GLU A 349 19.50 -22.52 -19.76
C GLU A 349 19.70 -23.77 -18.91
N LEU A 350 18.61 -24.41 -18.47
CA LEU A 350 18.67 -25.63 -17.66
C LEU A 350 19.33 -26.81 -18.39
N ILE A 351 19.14 -26.92 -19.71
CA ILE A 351 19.85 -27.90 -20.54
C ILE A 351 21.36 -27.58 -20.58
N GLN A 352 21.74 -26.31 -20.62
CA GLN A 352 23.15 -25.91 -20.63
C GLN A 352 23.85 -26.18 -19.30
N GLU A 353 23.14 -26.02 -18.18
CA GLU A 353 23.64 -26.36 -16.85
C GLU A 353 23.94 -27.86 -16.69
N ASN A 354 23.30 -28.71 -17.50
CA ASN A 354 23.48 -30.17 -17.53
C ASN A 354 23.29 -30.86 -16.16
N ARG A 355 22.37 -30.32 -15.34
CA ARG A 355 22.04 -30.83 -13.99
C ARG A 355 20.75 -31.65 -13.94
N HIS A 356 19.93 -31.58 -14.99
CA HIS A 356 18.60 -32.18 -15.06
C HIS A 356 18.42 -32.91 -16.39
N THR A 357 17.70 -34.03 -16.36
CA THR A 357 17.26 -34.73 -17.57
C THR A 357 16.18 -33.93 -18.30
N ILE A 358 16.00 -34.18 -19.59
CA ILE A 358 14.95 -33.53 -20.41
C ILE A 358 13.54 -33.72 -19.82
N SER A 359 13.27 -34.90 -19.25
CA SER A 359 12.01 -35.18 -18.55
C SER A 359 11.82 -34.31 -17.30
N GLU A 360 12.88 -34.16 -16.49
CA GLU A 360 12.84 -33.33 -15.28
C GLU A 360 12.66 -31.86 -15.62
N ILE A 361 13.34 -31.35 -16.65
CA ILE A 361 13.18 -29.97 -17.11
C ILE A 361 11.74 -29.70 -17.57
N ALA A 362 11.14 -30.65 -18.31
CA ALA A 362 9.75 -30.52 -18.74
C ALA A 362 8.78 -30.48 -17.55
N TYR A 363 9.02 -31.31 -16.53
CA TYR A 363 8.23 -31.35 -15.30
C TYR A 363 8.40 -30.07 -14.46
N LEU A 364 9.64 -29.65 -14.21
CA LEU A 364 9.98 -28.45 -13.43
C LEU A 364 9.34 -27.20 -14.02
N LEU A 365 9.33 -27.06 -15.34
CA LEU A 365 8.71 -25.92 -16.02
C LEU A 365 7.19 -26.08 -16.21
N GLY A 366 6.59 -27.13 -15.66
CA GLY A 366 5.14 -27.35 -15.66
C GLY A 366 4.55 -27.61 -17.05
N PHE A 367 5.28 -28.30 -17.94
CA PHE A 367 4.70 -28.78 -19.19
C PHE A 367 3.81 -30.01 -18.94
N SER A 368 2.66 -30.09 -19.60
CA SER A 368 1.71 -31.19 -19.44
C SER A 368 2.24 -32.55 -19.91
N SER A 369 3.25 -32.58 -20.77
CA SER A 369 4.01 -33.78 -21.13
C SER A 369 5.36 -33.44 -21.77
N ILE A 370 6.30 -34.38 -21.70
CA ILE A 370 7.60 -34.30 -22.39
C ILE A 370 7.44 -34.19 -23.91
N HIS A 371 6.44 -34.87 -24.49
CA HIS A 371 6.16 -34.81 -25.93
C HIS A 371 5.67 -33.43 -26.37
N TYR A 372 4.80 -32.81 -25.56
CA TYR A 372 4.34 -31.44 -25.80
C TYR A 372 5.49 -30.43 -25.72
N PHE A 373 6.32 -30.55 -24.67
CA PHE A 373 7.54 -29.76 -24.52
C PHE A 373 8.49 -29.92 -25.73
N SER A 374 8.85 -31.16 -26.08
CA SER A 374 9.81 -31.44 -27.15
C SER A 374 9.34 -30.89 -28.50
N ARG A 375 8.04 -30.98 -28.79
CA ARG A 375 7.44 -30.40 -30.00
C ARG A 375 7.53 -28.88 -30.03
N LEU A 376 7.24 -28.22 -28.91
CA LEU A 376 7.35 -26.76 -28.79
C LEU A 376 8.81 -26.28 -28.90
N PHE A 377 9.74 -26.97 -28.22
CA PHE A 377 11.16 -26.65 -28.26
C PHE A 377 11.72 -26.81 -29.68
N LYS A 378 11.40 -27.93 -30.36
CA LYS A 378 11.78 -28.14 -31.76
C LYS A 378 11.19 -27.10 -32.70
N LYS A 379 9.94 -26.69 -32.48
CA LYS A 379 9.31 -25.62 -33.28
C LYS A 379 10.01 -24.27 -33.07
N TYR A 380 10.48 -23.98 -31.87
CA TYR A 380 11.06 -22.67 -31.52
C TYR A 380 12.55 -22.57 -31.88
N TYR A 381 13.33 -23.64 -31.67
CA TYR A 381 14.79 -23.65 -31.89
C TYR A 381 15.24 -24.46 -33.12
N ASN A 382 14.30 -25.01 -33.90
CA ASN A 382 14.56 -25.90 -35.04
C ASN A 382 15.37 -27.17 -34.72
N MET A 383 15.46 -27.55 -33.45
CA MET A 383 16.15 -28.75 -32.97
C MET A 383 15.45 -29.29 -31.72
N SER A 384 15.46 -30.60 -31.53
CA SER A 384 14.88 -31.21 -30.33
C SER A 384 15.72 -30.89 -29.08
N PRO A 385 15.11 -30.92 -27.87
CA PRO A 385 15.83 -30.73 -26.62
C PRO A 385 17.03 -31.68 -26.46
N SER A 386 16.89 -32.94 -26.89
CA SER A 386 17.94 -33.96 -26.81
C SER A 386 19.10 -33.70 -27.78
N GLU A 387 18.80 -33.25 -29.01
CA GLU A 387 19.83 -32.82 -29.98
C GLU A 387 20.61 -31.62 -29.43
N TYR A 388 19.90 -30.64 -28.85
CA TYR A 388 20.53 -29.48 -28.22
C TYR A 388 21.40 -29.86 -27.02
N ALA A 389 20.92 -30.73 -26.12
CA ALA A 389 21.70 -31.21 -24.98
C ALA A 389 22.98 -31.92 -25.40
N LYS A 390 22.91 -32.74 -26.47
CA LYS A 390 24.07 -33.41 -27.04
C LYS A 390 25.09 -32.39 -27.56
N GLN A 391 24.63 -31.39 -28.32
CA GLN A 391 25.49 -30.33 -28.85
C GLN A 391 26.18 -29.55 -27.72
N VAL A 392 25.46 -29.17 -26.65
CA VAL A 392 26.07 -28.49 -25.51
C VAL A 392 27.10 -29.38 -24.80
N SER A 393 26.82 -30.68 -24.66
CA SER A 393 27.76 -31.62 -24.07
C SER A 393 29.05 -31.80 -24.88
N GLU A 394 28.96 -31.71 -26.20
CA GLU A 394 30.10 -31.75 -27.13
C GLU A 394 30.90 -30.44 -27.07
N MET A 395 30.23 -29.29 -26.97
CA MET A 395 30.84 -27.96 -26.86
C MET A 395 31.58 -27.75 -25.54
N ASN A 396 30.99 -28.17 -24.42
CA ASN A 396 31.63 -28.12 -23.09
C ASN A 396 32.86 -29.05 -23.01
N LYS A 397 32.88 -30.15 -23.80
CA LYS A 397 34.06 -31.02 -23.93
C LYS A 397 35.19 -30.34 -24.73
N SER A 398 34.88 -29.55 -25.76
CA SER A 398 35.91 -28.82 -26.52
C SER A 398 36.55 -27.65 -25.75
N GLU A 399 35.81 -26.96 -24.87
CA GLU A 399 36.36 -25.89 -24.02
C GLU A 399 37.26 -26.42 -22.90
N ALA A 400 36.94 -27.58 -22.33
CA ALA A 400 37.76 -28.26 -21.32
C ALA A 400 39.10 -28.83 -21.86
N LEU A 401 39.31 -28.81 -23.19
CA LEU A 401 40.52 -29.31 -23.86
C LEU A 401 41.45 -28.20 -24.37
N SER A 402 41.19 -26.92 -24.07
CA SER A 402 42.14 -25.83 -24.36
C SER A 402 43.17 -25.69 -23.24
N PRO A 403 44.49 -25.81 -23.50
CA PRO A 403 45.51 -25.73 -22.45
C PRO A 403 45.61 -24.31 -21.89
N PRO A 404 45.91 -24.13 -20.59
CA PRO A 404 46.18 -22.83 -20.01
C PRO A 404 47.43 -22.21 -20.67
N GLN A 405 47.28 -20.99 -21.20
CA GLN A 405 48.40 -20.19 -21.69
C GLN A 405 49.38 -19.95 -20.54
N THR A 406 50.56 -20.56 -20.66
CA THR A 406 51.67 -20.38 -19.70
C THR A 406 52.28 -19.00 -19.98
N GLU A 407 52.05 -18.03 -19.09
CA GLU A 407 52.81 -16.79 -19.09
C GLU A 407 54.28 -17.12 -18.80
N CYS A 408 55.14 -16.74 -19.77
CA CYS A 408 56.57 -16.91 -19.70
C CYS A 408 57.17 -16.04 -18.58
N TYR A 409 57.97 -16.68 -17.74
CA TYR A 409 59.01 -16.04 -16.95
C TYR A 409 59.87 -15.14 -17.84
N ASN A 410 59.99 -13.86 -17.48
CA ASN A 410 61.09 -13.02 -17.95
C ASN A 410 62.00 -12.71 -16.76
N GLU A 411 63.05 -13.53 -16.63
CA GLU A 411 64.32 -13.08 -16.07
C GLU A 411 65.05 -12.25 -17.13
N ARG A 412 65.49 -11.04 -16.76
CA ARG A 412 66.79 -10.39 -17.03
C ARG A 412 66.67 -8.91 -16.69
N SER A 413 67.34 -8.45 -15.62
CA SER A 413 68.73 -7.95 -15.65
C SER A 413 68.84 -6.62 -16.38
N GLU A 414 68.84 -5.52 -15.63
CA GLU A 414 69.97 -4.58 -15.49
C GLU A 414 69.75 -3.62 -14.32
#